data_AF-A0A3S1AVY3-F1
#
_entry.id   AF-A0A3S1AVY3-F1
#
_cell.length_a   1.000
_cell.length_b   1.000
_cell.length_c   1.000
_cell.angle_alpha   90.00
_cell.angle_beta   90.00
_cell.angle_gamma   90.00
#
_symmetry.space_group_name_H-M   'P 1'
#
loop_
_entity.id
_entity.type
_entity.pdbx_description
1 polymer ?
#
loop_
_entity_poly.entity_id
_entity_poly.type
_entity_poly.pdbx_seq_one_letter_code
_entity_poly.pdbx_strand_id
1 'polypeptide(L)'
;MSNDSLDPRVNRLKLGDAGAVIKVEEGENWNVYEVFHQEKRGAHHEHVGCVHAPDPQLALVFAKEQFARRKKCVNLWVVRSADILAFDAEDEDMFENNLEKNYRDASGFKVMEKINKFKQSK
;
A
#
# COMPACT_ATOMS: atom_id res chain seq x y z
N MET A 1 -10.10 29.82 12.76
CA MET A 1 -8.82 30.11 12.08
C MET A 1 -8.77 29.22 10.85
N SER A 2 -8.38 29.73 9.67
CA SER A 2 -8.34 28.90 8.45
C SER A 2 -7.28 27.80 8.60
N ASN A 3 -7.69 26.54 8.38
CA ASN A 3 -6.83 25.35 8.54
C ASN A 3 -5.97 25.07 7.29
N ASP A 4 -5.54 26.11 6.59
CA ASP A 4 -4.72 25.95 5.38
C ASP A 4 -3.27 25.65 5.77
N SER A 5 -2.80 24.45 5.41
CA SER A 5 -1.40 24.08 5.44
C SER A 5 -0.60 24.94 4.45
N LEU A 6 0.67 25.22 4.79
CA LEU A 6 1.61 25.86 3.87
C LEU A 6 1.99 24.95 2.70
N ASP A 7 1.75 23.63 2.80
CA ASP A 7 1.88 22.73 1.66
C ASP A 7 0.54 22.63 0.91
N PRO A 8 0.44 23.16 -0.32
CA PRO A 8 -0.80 23.11 -1.10
C PRO A 8 -1.25 21.68 -1.41
N ARG A 9 -0.36 20.68 -1.33
CA ARG A 9 -0.73 19.28 -1.52
C ARG A 9 -1.49 18.72 -0.33
N VAL A 10 -1.20 19.17 0.89
CA VAL A 10 -1.91 18.76 2.11
C VAL A 10 -3.32 19.33 2.11
N ASN A 11 -3.50 20.56 1.63
CA ASN A 11 -4.82 21.19 1.51
C ASN A 11 -5.77 20.46 0.52
N ARG A 12 -5.22 19.61 -0.36
CA ARG A 12 -6.04 18.75 -1.24
C ARG A 12 -6.52 17.47 -0.58
N LEU A 13 -5.85 17.00 0.48
CA LEU A 13 -6.45 16.02 1.36
C LEU A 13 -7.61 16.76 2.04
N LYS A 14 -8.84 16.34 1.78
CA LYS A 14 -10.03 16.88 2.45
C LYS A 14 -10.03 16.41 3.91
N LEU A 15 -9.04 16.86 4.68
CA LEU A 15 -8.88 16.57 6.09
C LEU A 15 -10.10 17.14 6.85
N GLY A 16 -10.47 16.51 7.96
CA GLY A 16 -11.52 17.01 8.83
C GLY A 16 -11.21 18.40 9.40
N ASP A 17 -12.18 19.02 10.07
CA ASP A 17 -11.95 20.27 10.78
C ASP A 17 -10.85 20.09 11.85
N ALA A 18 -9.77 20.87 11.79
CA ALA A 18 -8.68 20.80 12.75
C ALA A 18 -9.10 21.20 14.18
N GLY A 19 -10.25 21.86 14.33
CA GLY A 19 -10.88 22.14 15.62
C GLY A 19 -11.76 21.01 16.16
N ALA A 20 -11.98 19.94 15.39
CA ALA A 20 -12.73 18.79 15.86
C ALA A 20 -11.94 18.08 16.96
N VAL A 21 -12.57 17.90 18.12
CA VAL A 21 -11.99 17.12 19.21
C VAL A 21 -11.87 15.67 18.74
N ILE A 22 -10.63 15.23 18.50
CA ILE A 22 -10.33 13.81 18.31
C ILE A 22 -10.54 13.16 19.66
N LYS A 23 -11.59 12.33 19.80
CA LYS A 23 -11.76 11.47 20.95
C LYS A 23 -10.71 10.37 20.83
N VAL A 24 -9.64 10.49 21.60
CA VAL A 24 -8.63 9.44 21.71
C VAL A 24 -8.99 8.62 22.94
N GLU A 25 -9.29 7.33 22.77
CA GLU A 25 -9.52 6.46 23.92
C GLU A 25 -8.20 6.21 24.66
N GLU A 26 -8.25 5.99 25.98
CA GLU A 26 -7.05 5.72 26.78
C GLU A 26 -6.31 4.50 26.24
N GLY A 27 -5.10 4.71 25.71
CA GLY A 27 -4.27 3.69 25.06
C GLY A 27 -4.10 3.87 23.54
N GLU A 28 -4.92 4.70 22.89
CA GLU A 28 -4.89 4.88 21.41
C GLU A 28 -3.99 6.03 20.94
N ASN A 29 -3.30 6.72 21.86
CA ASN A 29 -2.63 7.99 21.56
C ASN A 29 -1.61 7.91 20.42
N TRP A 30 -1.04 6.73 20.11
CA TRP A 30 0.02 6.61 19.10
C TRP A 30 -0.06 5.28 18.35
N ASN A 31 -1.16 5.05 17.65
CA ASN A 31 -1.36 3.83 16.85
C ASN A 31 -0.32 3.71 15.73
N VAL A 32 0.11 2.48 15.46
CA VAL A 32 1.01 2.16 14.34
C VAL A 32 0.18 2.00 13.06
N TYR A 33 0.64 2.65 12.00
CA TYR A 33 0.09 2.55 10.66
C TYR A 33 1.15 2.05 9.69
N GLU A 34 0.85 0.97 8.99
CA GLU A 34 1.64 0.51 7.85
C GLU A 34 1.38 1.38 6.62
N VAL A 35 2.44 1.73 5.91
CA VAL A 35 2.40 2.63 4.75
C VAL A 35 2.75 1.85 3.49
N PHE A 36 1.91 2.00 2.46
CA PHE A 36 2.14 1.43 1.14
C PHE A 36 2.25 2.52 0.09
N HIS A 37 3.29 2.46 -0.73
CA HIS A 37 3.67 3.46 -1.71
C HIS A 37 3.48 2.96 -3.15
N GLN A 38 2.90 3.80 -3.99
CA GLN A 38 2.79 3.56 -5.43
C GLN A 38 3.68 4.53 -6.19
N GLU A 39 4.71 4.01 -6.87
CA GLU A 39 5.68 4.85 -7.60
C GLU A 39 5.10 5.43 -8.91
N LYS A 40 4.30 4.65 -9.64
CA LYS A 40 3.75 5.00 -10.96
C LYS A 40 2.30 4.57 -11.07
N ARG A 41 1.50 5.31 -11.85
CA ARG A 41 0.08 4.97 -12.08
C ARG A 41 -0.02 3.59 -12.71
N GLY A 42 -0.76 2.69 -12.07
CA GLY A 42 -0.94 1.30 -12.51
C GLY A 42 0.09 0.31 -11.95
N ALA A 43 1.12 0.77 -11.23
CA ALA A 43 1.97 -0.12 -10.43
C ALA A 43 1.20 -0.60 -9.18
N HIS A 44 1.65 -1.71 -8.58
CA HIS A 44 1.12 -2.13 -7.28
C HIS A 44 1.61 -1.19 -6.16
N HIS A 45 0.89 -1.18 -5.03
CA HIS A 45 1.36 -0.48 -3.84
C HIS A 45 2.33 -1.42 -3.10
N GLU A 46 3.52 -0.92 -2.79
CA GLU A 46 4.56 -1.65 -2.09
C GLU A 46 4.64 -1.16 -0.65
N HIS A 47 4.77 -2.07 0.32
CA HIS A 47 5.00 -1.69 1.71
C HIS A 47 6.37 -1.01 1.85
N VAL A 48 6.41 0.13 2.53
CA VAL A 48 7.65 0.93 2.69
C VAL A 48 8.06 1.16 4.15
N GLY A 49 7.22 0.75 5.10
CA GLY A 49 7.44 0.90 6.53
C GLY A 49 6.20 1.43 7.25
N CYS A 50 6.38 1.89 8.49
CA CYS A 50 5.30 2.36 9.34
C CYS A 50 5.48 3.80 9.81
N VAL A 51 4.38 4.41 10.26
CA VAL A 51 4.32 5.69 10.98
C VAL A 51 3.44 5.54 12.21
N HIS A 52 3.66 6.39 13.20
CA HIS A 52 2.77 6.45 14.34
C HIS A 52 1.94 7.72 14.28
N ALA A 53 0.63 7.58 14.48
CA ALA A 53 -0.31 8.69 14.47
C ALA A 53 -1.53 8.38 15.36
N PRO A 54 -2.20 9.42 15.88
CA PRO A 54 -3.45 9.28 16.63
C PRO A 54 -4.64 8.91 15.73
N ASP A 55 -4.61 9.29 14.45
CA ASP A 55 -5.70 9.04 13.51
C ASP A 55 -5.20 8.77 12.07
N PRO A 56 -6.02 8.16 11.20
CA PRO A 56 -5.62 7.81 9.84
C PRO A 56 -5.33 9.02 8.93
N GLN A 57 -6.00 10.16 9.16
CA GLN A 57 -5.80 11.36 8.34
C GLN A 57 -4.42 11.97 8.64
N LEU A 58 -4.04 12.03 9.91
CA LEU A 58 -2.70 12.48 10.30
C LEU A 58 -1.62 11.46 9.88
N ALA A 59 -1.92 10.16 9.93
CA ALA A 59 -1.04 9.12 9.41
C ALA A 59 -0.70 9.34 7.93
N LEU A 60 -1.67 9.74 7.08
CA LEU A 60 -1.43 10.07 5.68
C LEU A 60 -0.46 11.25 5.51
N VAL A 61 -0.60 12.28 6.34
CA VAL A 61 0.29 13.45 6.30
C VAL A 61 1.71 13.03 6.67
N PHE A 62 1.88 12.27 7.76
CA PHE A 62 3.19 11.77 8.18
C PHE A 62 3.82 10.82 7.15
N ALA A 63 3.03 9.91 6.58
CA ALA A 63 3.46 9.01 5.52
C ALA A 63 3.95 9.79 4.28
N LYS A 64 3.24 10.85 3.88
CA LYS A 64 3.64 11.72 2.78
C LYS A 64 4.99 12.40 3.06
N GLU A 65 5.18 12.97 4.24
CA GLU A 65 6.42 13.65 4.59
C GLU A 65 7.62 12.70 4.71
N GLN A 66 7.41 11.50 5.26
CA GLN A 66 8.47 10.54 5.48
C GLN A 66 8.86 9.78 4.20
N PHE A 67 7.88 9.31 3.43
CA PHE A 67 8.12 8.37 2.33
C PHE A 67 7.97 8.96 0.92
N ALA A 68 7.25 10.07 0.75
CA ALA A 68 6.95 10.64 -0.58
C ALA A 68 7.62 12.00 -0.86
N ARG A 69 8.51 12.48 0.03
CA ARG A 69 9.12 13.82 -0.12
C ARG A 69 10.09 13.96 -1.31
N ARG A 70 10.92 12.95 -1.56
CA ARG A 70 12.01 13.02 -2.56
C ARG A 70 11.90 11.99 -3.69
N LYS A 71 11.09 10.95 -3.51
CA LYS A 71 10.89 9.89 -4.50
C LYS A 71 9.64 10.16 -5.32
N LYS A 72 9.60 9.61 -6.53
CA LYS A 72 8.41 9.66 -7.38
C LYS A 72 7.31 8.82 -6.70
N CYS A 73 6.22 9.48 -6.34
CA CYS A 73 5.07 8.88 -5.69
C CYS A 73 3.80 9.40 -6.38
N VAL A 74 2.91 8.49 -6.77
CA VAL A 74 1.59 8.84 -7.31
C VAL A 74 0.47 8.63 -6.30
N ASN A 75 0.63 7.70 -5.36
CA ASN A 75 -0.37 7.40 -4.34
C ASN A 75 0.25 6.77 -3.08
N LEU A 76 -0.42 6.94 -1.95
CA LEU A 76 -0.09 6.32 -0.67
C LEU A 76 -1.34 5.69 -0.06
N TRP A 77 -1.18 4.52 0.53
CA TRP A 77 -2.16 3.94 1.46
C TRP A 77 -1.57 3.90 2.85
N VAL A 78 -2.44 4.08 3.85
CA VAL A 78 -2.13 3.83 5.26
C VAL A 78 -3.18 2.91 5.83
N VAL A 79 -2.76 1.93 6.62
CA VAL A 79 -3.64 0.96 7.27
C VAL A 79 -3.15 0.81 8.71
N ARG A 80 -4.05 0.77 9.69
CA ARG A 80 -3.64 0.48 11.08
C ARG A 80 -3.04 -0.91 11.12
N SER A 81 -1.90 -1.08 11.77
CA SER A 81 -1.24 -2.39 11.86
C SER A 81 -2.14 -3.43 12.54
N ALA A 82 -3.00 -2.99 13.48
CA ALA A 82 -3.98 -3.84 14.15
C ALA A 82 -5.11 -4.37 13.24
N ASP A 83 -5.35 -3.74 12.08
CA ASP A 83 -6.36 -4.17 11.11
C ASP A 83 -5.78 -5.15 10.06
N ILE A 84 -4.47 -5.44 10.12
CA ILE A 84 -3.79 -6.36 9.19
C ILE A 84 -3.82 -7.77 9.77
N LEU A 85 -4.40 -8.69 9.01
CA LEU A 85 -4.42 -10.13 9.31
C LEU A 85 -3.37 -10.84 8.45
N ALA A 86 -2.59 -11.72 9.06
CA ALA A 86 -1.59 -12.53 8.39
C ALA A 86 -1.72 -14.00 8.83
N PHE A 87 -1.38 -14.91 7.94
CA PHE A 87 -1.15 -16.32 8.26
C PHE A 87 0.19 -16.49 8.96
N ASP A 88 0.38 -17.62 9.64
CA ASP A 88 1.70 -17.98 10.17
C ASP A 88 2.62 -18.42 9.02
N ALA A 89 3.94 -18.31 9.21
CA ALA A 89 4.91 -18.86 8.27
C ALA A 89 4.80 -20.39 8.16
N GLU A 90 4.30 -21.05 9.19
CA GLU A 90 4.07 -22.51 9.19
C GLU A 90 2.91 -22.95 8.28
N ASP A 91 1.99 -22.05 7.90
CA ASP A 91 0.84 -22.31 7.03
C ASP A 91 1.19 -22.25 5.52
N GLU A 92 2.47 -22.38 5.16
CA GLU A 92 2.94 -22.25 3.76
C GLU A 92 2.29 -23.29 2.83
N ASP A 93 2.02 -24.49 3.35
CA ASP A 93 1.42 -25.61 2.62
C ASP A 93 0.02 -25.28 2.06
N MET A 94 -0.71 -24.37 2.71
CA MET A 94 -2.04 -23.92 2.26
C MET A 94 -2.02 -23.23 0.89
N PHE A 95 -0.87 -22.67 0.50
CA PHE A 95 -0.71 -21.92 -0.75
C PHE A 95 -0.10 -22.74 -1.89
N GLU A 96 0.24 -24.01 -1.65
CA GLU A 96 0.80 -24.87 -2.67
C GLU A 96 -0.20 -25.19 -3.80
N ASN A 97 0.31 -25.24 -5.03
CA ASN A 97 -0.51 -25.61 -6.18
C ASN A 97 -0.82 -27.11 -6.15
N ASN A 98 -2.06 -27.46 -6.49
CA ASN A 98 -2.44 -28.86 -6.67
C ASN A 98 -1.69 -29.47 -7.88
N LEU A 99 -0.79 -30.41 -7.60
CA LEU A 99 0.09 -31.09 -8.56
C LEU A 99 -0.66 -31.84 -9.68
N GLU A 100 -1.93 -32.20 -9.48
CA GLU A 100 -2.73 -32.88 -10.50
C GLU A 100 -3.32 -31.90 -11.53
N LYS A 101 -3.39 -30.61 -11.22
CA LYS A 101 -4.04 -29.59 -12.07
C LYS A 101 -3.05 -28.69 -12.80
N ASN A 102 -2.03 -29.31 -13.39
CA ASN A 102 -0.95 -28.64 -14.14
C ASN A 102 -1.42 -27.71 -15.27
N TYR A 103 -2.64 -27.90 -15.80
CA TYR A 103 -3.23 -27.00 -16.79
C TYR A 103 -3.53 -25.59 -16.27
N ARG A 104 -3.53 -25.38 -14.95
CA ARG A 104 -3.71 -24.06 -14.31
C ARG A 104 -2.41 -23.27 -14.19
N ASP A 105 -1.27 -23.94 -14.32
CA ASP A 105 0.02 -23.29 -14.26
C ASP A 105 0.33 -22.62 -15.61
N ALA A 106 0.80 -21.37 -15.54
CA ALA A 106 1.22 -20.60 -16.70
C ALA A 106 2.37 -21.29 -17.46
N SER A 107 3.16 -22.10 -16.75
CA SER A 107 4.28 -22.89 -17.31
C SER A 107 3.86 -23.89 -18.40
N GLY A 108 2.62 -24.40 -18.36
CA GLY A 108 2.08 -25.34 -19.36
C GLY A 108 1.75 -24.69 -20.71
N PHE A 109 1.63 -23.36 -20.76
CA PHE A 109 1.31 -22.64 -21.98
C PHE A 109 2.58 -22.27 -22.76
N LYS A 110 2.82 -22.96 -23.88
CA LYS A 110 3.90 -22.69 -24.86
C LYS A 110 3.73 -21.38 -25.65
N VAL A 111 3.13 -20.37 -25.04
CA VAL A 111 2.86 -19.07 -25.66
C VAL A 111 4.17 -18.36 -26.03
N MET A 112 5.20 -18.49 -25.19
CA MET A 112 6.49 -17.87 -25.45
C MET A 112 7.26 -18.53 -26.61
N GLU A 113 7.15 -19.85 -26.79
CA GLU A 113 7.67 -20.52 -27.99
C GLU A 113 6.98 -20.03 -29.28
N LYS A 114 5.64 -19.84 -29.23
CA LYS A 114 4.89 -19.30 -30.38
C LYS A 114 5.29 -17.86 -30.70
N ILE A 115 5.45 -17.01 -29.68
CA ILE A 115 5.90 -15.62 -29.85
C ILE A 115 7.32 -15.58 -30.46
N ASN A 116 8.23 -16.43 -29.98
CA ASN A 116 9.60 -16.48 -30.48
C ASN A 116 9.67 -16.99 -31.93
N LYS A 117 8.89 -18.03 -32.29
CA LYS A 117 8.79 -18.49 -33.69
C LYS A 117 8.27 -17.40 -34.62
N PHE A 118 7.23 -16.66 -34.21
CA PHE A 118 6.70 -15.54 -35.00
C PHE A 118 7.71 -14.40 -35.18
N LYS A 119 8.52 -14.10 -34.16
CA LYS A 119 9.59 -13.10 -34.26
C LYS A 119 10.75 -13.54 -35.17
N GLN A 120 11.02 -14.84 -35.27
CA GLN A 120 12.08 -15.40 -36.13
C GLN A 120 11.66 -15.58 -37.58
N SER A 121 10.36 -15.68 -37.86
CA SER A 121 9.82 -15.80 -39.23
C SER A 121 9.62 -14.43 -39.92
N LYS A 122 10.13 -13.35 -39.34
CA LYS A 122 9.99 -11.97 -39.81
C LYS A 122 11.37 -11.35 -39.96
#